data_AF-A0A518B9F2-F1
#
_entry.id   AF-A0A518B9F2-F1
#
_cell.length_a   1.000
_cell.length_b   1.000
_cell.length_c   1.000
_cell.angle_alpha   90.00
_cell.angle_beta   90.00
_cell.angle_gamma   90.00
#
_symmetry.space_group_name_H-M   'P 1'
#
loop_
_entity.id
_entity.type
_entity.pdbx_description
1 polymer ?
#
loop_
_entity_poly.entity_id
_entity_poly.type
_entity_poly.pdbx_seq_one_letter_code
_entity_poly.pdbx_strand_id
1 'polypeptide(L)'
;MNTSGSNQQLLGDPKQLVRTLQIIVAALCMGVLTFAGVATAISLGVIEKDVPQAAAPEGESPADIITIAALAMAAMSLVAHPIVGSIITKTPRSDLQQRLRDGDEESVDRQLAGLFQTSTIIRCAILEGPAFFLLIALILGGPIWLLAVVAVLLIAIAIHLPTEASFEGWRQRQKEDLKISGF
;
A
#
# COMPACT_ATOMS: atom_id res chain seq x y z
N MET A 1 30.11 -21.31 -6.14
CA MET A 1 29.72 -20.54 -4.94
C MET A 1 28.20 -20.56 -4.84
N ASN A 2 27.67 -21.18 -3.80
CA ASN A 2 26.24 -21.49 -3.66
C ASN A 2 25.53 -20.38 -2.87
N THR A 3 25.12 -19.30 -3.54
CA THR A 3 24.47 -18.14 -2.89
C THR A 3 22.96 -18.34 -2.68
N SER A 4 22.34 -19.35 -3.32
CA SER A 4 20.89 -19.61 -3.24
C SER A 4 20.39 -20.00 -1.83
N GLY A 5 21.25 -20.51 -0.94
CA GLY A 5 20.85 -20.89 0.42
C GLY A 5 20.61 -19.70 1.37
N SER A 6 21.32 -18.60 1.18
CA SER A 6 21.27 -17.44 2.09
C SER A 6 19.95 -16.66 1.98
N ASN A 7 19.42 -16.49 0.76
CA ASN A 7 18.13 -15.82 0.54
C ASN A 7 16.92 -16.68 0.97
N GLN A 8 17.06 -18.00 1.02
CA GLN A 8 16.00 -18.88 1.51
C GLN A 8 15.86 -18.85 3.04
N GLN A 9 16.95 -18.64 3.78
CA GLN A 9 16.89 -18.44 5.23
C GLN A 9 16.31 -17.08 5.63
N LEU A 10 16.53 -16.03 4.83
CA LEU A 10 16.01 -14.67 5.09
C LEU A 10 14.47 -14.58 5.08
N LEU A 11 13.78 -15.53 4.42
CA LEU A 11 12.31 -15.63 4.40
C LEU A 11 11.75 -16.49 5.54
N GLY A 12 12.61 -17.13 6.34
CA GLY A 12 12.20 -18.02 7.42
C GLY A 12 12.02 -17.34 8.78
N ASP A 13 12.66 -16.18 9.03
CA ASP A 13 12.53 -15.44 10.29
C ASP A 13 11.38 -14.43 10.22
N PRO A 14 10.26 -14.65 10.96
CA PRO A 14 9.13 -13.72 11.00
C PRO A 14 9.52 -12.28 11.35
N LYS A 15 10.53 -12.11 12.21
CA LYS A 15 10.96 -10.77 12.66
C LYS A 15 11.58 -9.98 11.52
N GLN A 16 12.38 -10.66 10.68
CA GLN A 16 12.99 -10.06 9.52
C GLN A 16 11.96 -9.66 8.47
N LEU A 17 10.96 -10.51 8.23
CA LEU A 17 9.87 -10.20 7.32
C LEU A 17 9.12 -8.95 7.78
N VAL A 18 8.73 -8.89 9.06
CA VAL A 18 8.01 -7.74 9.62
C VAL A 18 8.86 -6.47 9.52
N ARG A 19 10.14 -6.53 9.88
CA ARG A 19 11.07 -5.40 9.75
C ARG A 19 11.20 -4.92 8.31
N THR A 20 11.29 -5.85 7.35
CA THR A 20 11.37 -5.53 5.92
C THR A 20 10.10 -4.79 5.47
N LEU A 21 8.92 -5.28 5.87
CA LEU A 21 7.67 -4.61 5.54
C LEU A 21 7.53 -3.24 6.22
N GLN A 22 7.97 -3.09 7.47
CA GLN A 22 7.97 -1.79 8.15
C GLN A 22 8.81 -0.76 7.39
N ILE A 23 9.98 -1.17 6.88
CA ILE A 23 10.83 -0.31 6.04
C ILE A 23 10.10 0.07 4.75
N ILE A 24 9.46 -0.90 4.08
CA ILE A 24 8.71 -0.63 2.84
C ILE A 24 7.58 0.36 3.11
N VAL A 25 6.72 0.10 4.09
CA VAL A 25 5.58 0.99 4.43
C VAL A 25 6.07 2.37 4.84
N ALA A 26 7.13 2.46 5.65
CA ALA A 26 7.73 3.74 6.00
C ALA A 26 8.27 4.50 4.78
N ALA A 27 8.90 3.79 3.83
CA ALA A 27 9.40 4.39 2.59
C ALA A 27 8.25 4.94 1.72
N LEU A 28 7.12 4.23 1.61
CA LEU A 28 5.92 4.73 0.90
C LEU A 28 5.39 6.01 1.55
N CYS A 29 5.25 6.03 2.89
CA CYS A 29 4.84 7.24 3.61
C CYS A 29 5.82 8.41 3.41
N MET A 30 7.13 8.14 3.48
CA MET A 30 8.16 9.15 3.27
C MET A 30 8.16 9.71 1.85
N GLY A 31 7.86 8.89 0.84
CA GLY A 31 7.69 9.32 -0.54
C GLY A 31 6.57 10.35 -0.67
N VAL A 32 5.39 10.04 -0.13
CA VAL A 32 4.24 10.95 -0.13
C VAL A 32 4.53 12.23 0.67
N LEU A 33 5.17 12.13 1.84
CA LEU A 33 5.54 13.30 2.65
C LEU A 33 6.52 14.23 1.94
N THR A 34 7.56 13.67 1.32
CA THR A 34 8.55 14.43 0.55
C THR A 34 7.87 15.15 -0.62
N PHE A 35 7.02 14.44 -1.35
CA PHE A 35 6.27 15.02 -2.46
C PHE A 35 5.27 16.07 -1.99
N ALA A 36 4.64 15.90 -0.82
CA ALA A 36 3.75 16.89 -0.23
C ALA A 36 4.50 18.19 0.12
N GLY A 37 5.72 18.08 0.64
CA GLY A 37 6.59 19.24 0.88
C GLY A 37 6.89 20.01 -0.41
N VAL A 38 7.28 19.29 -1.48
CA VAL A 38 7.54 19.88 -2.80
C VAL A 38 6.28 20.52 -3.38
N ALA A 39 5.15 19.79 -3.36
CA ALA A 39 3.86 20.27 -3.86
C ALA A 39 3.42 21.55 -3.12
N THR A 40 3.59 21.59 -1.80
CA THR A 40 3.27 22.77 -0.99
C THR A 40 4.17 23.95 -1.33
N ALA A 41 5.48 23.74 -1.46
CA ALA A 41 6.42 24.80 -1.83
C ALA A 41 6.09 25.40 -3.21
N ILE A 42 5.72 24.57 -4.17
CA ILE A 42 5.26 24.98 -5.50
C ILE A 42 3.93 25.74 -5.42
N SER A 43 2.95 25.25 -4.65
CA SER A 43 1.62 25.89 -4.55
C SER A 43 1.62 27.19 -3.76
N LEU A 44 2.58 27.39 -2.85
CA LEU A 44 2.79 28.67 -2.16
C LEU A 44 3.63 29.67 -2.96
N GLY A 45 4.11 29.30 -4.16
CA GLY A 45 4.94 30.16 -5.00
C GLY A 45 6.38 30.34 -4.47
N VAL A 46 6.84 29.48 -3.56
CA VAL A 46 8.23 29.46 -3.09
C VAL A 46 9.17 28.96 -4.21
N ILE A 47 8.67 28.05 -5.04
CA ILE A 47 9.35 27.53 -6.23
C ILE A 47 8.60 28.07 -7.45
N GLU A 48 9.30 28.78 -8.32
CA GLU A 48 8.73 29.36 -9.54
C GLU A 48 8.25 28.24 -10.48
N LYS A 49 7.03 28.38 -11.01
CA LYS A 49 6.44 27.42 -11.93
C LYS A 49 6.87 27.75 -13.35
N ASP A 50 7.89 27.07 -13.86
CA ASP A 50 8.19 27.01 -15.30
C ASP A 50 7.22 26.08 -16.05
N VAL A 51 5.93 26.05 -15.63
CA VAL A 51 4.92 25.22 -16.28
C VAL A 51 4.21 26.09 -17.30
N PRO A 52 4.30 25.78 -18.61
CA PRO A 52 3.57 26.52 -19.63
C PRO A 52 2.08 26.47 -19.28
N GLN A 53 1.52 27.65 -19.00
CA GLN A 53 0.12 27.79 -18.68
C GLN A 53 -0.67 27.45 -19.95
N ALA A 54 -1.15 26.20 -20.03
CA ALA A 54 -2.03 25.79 -21.11
C ALA A 54 -3.21 26.76 -21.13
N ALA A 55 -3.44 27.41 -22.26
CA ALA A 55 -4.56 28.32 -22.44
C ALA A 55 -5.86 27.54 -22.19
N ALA A 56 -6.41 27.70 -20.98
CA ALA A 56 -7.66 27.06 -20.60
C ALA A 56 -8.81 27.71 -21.39
N PRO A 57 -9.81 26.93 -21.84
CA PRO A 57 -11.03 27.50 -22.39
C PRO A 57 -11.67 28.46 -21.38
N GLU A 58 -12.17 29.60 -21.86
CA GLU A 58 -12.82 30.59 -21.00
C GLU A 58 -14.03 29.96 -20.29
N GLY A 59 -13.97 29.83 -18.97
CA GLY A 59 -15.12 29.47 -18.13
C GLY A 59 -14.91 28.33 -17.13
N GLU A 60 -13.91 27.46 -17.31
CA GLU A 60 -13.61 26.38 -16.35
C GLU A 60 -12.11 26.29 -16.07
N SER A 61 -11.73 26.27 -14.80
CA SER A 61 -10.35 25.98 -14.40
C SER A 61 -10.11 24.49 -14.60
N PRO A 62 -9.14 24.06 -15.43
CA PRO A 62 -8.78 22.64 -15.58
C PRO A 62 -8.42 21.98 -14.23
N ALA A 63 -8.03 22.78 -13.24
CA ALA A 63 -7.74 22.33 -11.88
C ALA A 63 -8.96 21.73 -11.18
N ASP A 64 -10.18 22.18 -11.50
CA ASP A 64 -11.40 21.72 -10.83
C ASP A 64 -11.74 20.28 -11.22
N ILE A 65 -11.64 19.96 -12.51
CA ILE A 65 -11.87 18.61 -13.03
C ILE A 65 -10.86 17.62 -12.42
N ILE A 66 -9.58 18.00 -12.40
CA ILE A 66 -8.52 17.15 -11.83
C ILE A 66 -8.72 16.97 -10.33
N THR A 67 -9.12 18.03 -9.61
CA THR A 67 -9.42 17.97 -8.18
C THR A 67 -10.57 17.00 -7.89
N ILE A 68 -11.66 17.09 -8.64
CA ILE A 68 -12.82 16.18 -8.51
C ILE A 68 -12.39 14.73 -8.80
N ALA A 69 -11.61 14.51 -9.86
CA ALA A 69 -11.09 13.19 -10.21
C ALA A 69 -10.20 12.62 -9.09
N ALA A 70 -9.33 13.44 -8.51
CA ALA A 70 -8.45 13.04 -7.41
C ALA A 70 -9.22 12.66 -6.13
N LEU A 71 -10.25 13.44 -5.79
CA LEU A 71 -11.14 13.14 -4.67
C LEU A 71 -11.94 11.85 -4.91
N ALA A 72 -12.47 11.66 -6.12
CA ALA A 72 -13.19 10.44 -6.48
C ALA A 72 -12.28 9.21 -6.37
N MET A 73 -11.03 9.32 -6.86
CA MET A 73 -10.04 8.25 -6.74
C MET A 73 -9.69 7.94 -5.28
N ALA A 74 -9.50 8.96 -4.44
CA ALA A 74 -9.24 8.78 -3.02
C ALA A 74 -10.40 8.08 -2.30
N ALA A 75 -11.64 8.50 -2.57
CA ALA A 75 -12.84 7.87 -2.01
C ALA A 75 -12.97 6.41 -2.46
N MET A 76 -12.79 6.13 -3.75
CA MET A 76 -12.85 4.77 -4.28
C MET A 76 -11.75 3.88 -3.68
N SER A 77 -10.52 4.39 -3.54
CA SER A 77 -9.42 3.63 -2.92
C SER A 77 -9.69 3.29 -1.47
N LEU A 78 -10.29 4.18 -0.68
CA LEU A 78 -10.69 3.87 0.69
C LEU A 78 -11.70 2.71 0.75
N VAL A 79 -12.63 2.65 -0.22
CA VAL A 79 -13.60 1.54 -0.33
C VAL A 79 -12.95 0.26 -0.88
N ALA A 80 -12.00 0.38 -1.80
CA ALA A 80 -11.36 -0.76 -2.45
C ALA A 80 -10.29 -1.43 -1.58
N HIS A 81 -9.63 -0.70 -0.67
CA HIS A 81 -8.53 -1.22 0.14
C HIS A 81 -8.83 -2.51 0.94
N PRO A 82 -10.01 -2.70 1.59
CA PRO A 82 -10.29 -3.92 2.32
C PRO A 82 -10.67 -5.09 1.39
N ILE A 83 -11.22 -4.78 0.21
CA ILE A 83 -11.63 -5.77 -0.80
C ILE A 83 -10.40 -6.45 -1.39
N VAL A 84 -9.42 -5.65 -1.83
CA VAL A 84 -8.19 -6.20 -2.43
C VAL A 84 -7.44 -7.08 -1.43
N GLY A 85 -7.45 -6.67 -0.16
CA GLY A 85 -6.92 -7.47 0.93
C GLY A 85 -7.54 -8.85 1.07
N SER A 86 -8.82 -9.00 0.73
CA SER A 86 -9.56 -10.26 0.81
C SER A 86 -9.42 -11.11 -0.46
N ILE A 87 -9.12 -10.49 -1.61
CA ILE A 87 -8.92 -11.20 -2.88
C ILE A 87 -7.55 -11.88 -2.89
N ILE A 88 -6.49 -11.19 -2.44
CA ILE A 88 -5.12 -11.71 -2.48
C ILE A 88 -4.96 -12.95 -1.60
N THR A 89 -5.65 -13.02 -0.46
CA THR A 89 -5.59 -14.18 0.45
C THR A 89 -6.37 -15.39 -0.05
N LYS A 90 -7.05 -15.31 -1.19
CA LYS A 90 -7.73 -16.46 -1.83
C LYS A 90 -6.81 -17.31 -2.72
N THR A 91 -5.49 -17.23 -2.51
CA THR A 91 -4.47 -18.10 -3.12
C THR A 91 -4.94 -19.56 -3.16
N PRO A 92 -4.58 -20.36 -4.20
CA PRO A 92 -5.06 -21.74 -4.35
C PRO A 92 -4.83 -22.58 -3.09
N ARG A 93 -5.88 -22.68 -2.26
CA ARG A 93 -5.82 -23.32 -0.94
C ARG A 93 -5.48 -24.79 -1.04
N SER A 94 -5.72 -25.42 -2.19
CA SER A 94 -5.46 -26.84 -2.44
C SER A 94 -3.98 -27.20 -2.31
N ASP A 95 -3.04 -26.38 -2.82
CA ASP A 95 -1.59 -26.67 -2.69
C ASP A 95 -1.15 -26.54 -1.23
N LEU A 96 -1.59 -25.49 -0.55
CA LEU A 96 -1.29 -25.27 0.87
C LEU A 96 -1.89 -26.36 1.77
N GLN A 97 -3.12 -26.79 1.49
CA GLN A 97 -3.78 -27.88 2.20
C GLN A 97 -3.03 -29.20 2.00
N GLN A 98 -2.61 -29.50 0.77
CA GLN A 98 -1.86 -30.73 0.49
C GLN A 98 -0.53 -30.74 1.26
N ARG A 99 0.25 -29.66 1.19
CA ARG A 99 1.52 -29.54 1.93
C ARG A 99 1.32 -29.66 3.45
N LEU A 100 0.24 -29.08 3.97
CA LEU A 100 -0.09 -29.19 5.39
C LEU A 100 -0.43 -30.63 5.79
N ARG A 101 -1.12 -31.39 4.92
CA ARG A 101 -1.40 -32.83 5.12
C ARG A 101 -0.14 -33.68 5.03
N ASP A 102 0.80 -33.29 4.17
CA ASP A 102 2.10 -33.95 4.01
C ASP A 102 3.07 -33.63 5.16
N GLY A 103 2.67 -32.77 6.11
CA GLY A 103 3.47 -32.36 7.27
C GLY A 103 4.54 -31.31 6.95
N ASP A 104 4.50 -30.71 5.76
CA ASP A 104 5.46 -29.69 5.32
C ASP A 104 5.06 -28.28 5.83
N GLU A 105 5.05 -28.12 7.15
CA GLU A 105 4.62 -26.86 7.80
C GLU A 105 5.53 -25.67 7.47
N GLU A 106 6.83 -25.89 7.29
CA GLU A 106 7.80 -24.82 6.97
C GLU A 106 7.47 -24.15 5.62
N SER A 107 7.15 -24.98 4.63
CA SER A 107 6.77 -24.56 3.28
C SER A 107 5.46 -23.78 3.26
N VAL A 108 4.47 -24.23 4.05
CA VAL A 108 3.21 -23.50 4.26
C VAL A 108 3.49 -22.14 4.90
N ASP A 109 4.30 -22.09 5.96
CA ASP A 109 4.65 -20.84 6.64
C ASP A 109 5.37 -19.85 5.72
N ARG A 110 6.29 -20.32 4.88
CA ARG A 110 6.99 -19.49 3.89
C ARG A 110 6.03 -18.92 2.84
N GLN A 111 5.07 -19.71 2.36
CA GLN A 111 4.07 -19.22 1.42
C GLN A 111 3.13 -18.19 2.07
N LEU A 112 2.65 -18.46 3.30
CA LEU A 112 1.83 -17.52 4.05
C LEU A 112 2.57 -16.20 4.32
N ALA A 113 3.85 -16.26 4.68
CA ALA A 113 4.73 -15.10 4.80
C ALA A 113 4.76 -14.26 3.50
N GLY A 114 4.97 -14.88 2.35
CA GLY A 114 4.95 -14.19 1.05
C GLY A 114 3.60 -13.56 0.71
N LEU A 115 2.49 -14.21 1.08
CA LEU A 115 1.14 -13.67 0.89
C LEU A 115 0.86 -12.48 1.81
N PHE A 116 1.30 -12.54 3.07
CA PHE A 116 1.19 -11.42 4.00
C PHE A 116 1.97 -10.21 3.50
N GLN A 117 3.20 -10.43 3.02
CA GLN A 117 4.02 -9.37 2.46
C GLN A 117 3.37 -8.73 1.25
N THR A 118 2.98 -9.54 0.26
CA THR A 118 2.36 -9.06 -0.99
C THR A 118 1.06 -8.31 -0.72
N SER A 119 0.19 -8.86 0.14
CA SER A 119 -1.10 -8.22 0.47
C SER A 119 -0.91 -6.90 1.22
N THR A 120 0.07 -6.79 2.12
CA THR A 120 0.38 -5.55 2.84
C THR A 120 0.87 -4.46 1.90
N ILE A 121 1.79 -4.79 0.99
CA ILE A 121 2.33 -3.83 0.00
C ILE A 121 1.21 -3.31 -0.90
N ILE A 122 0.38 -4.21 -1.44
CA ILE A 122 -0.71 -3.81 -2.35
C ILE A 122 -1.75 -2.94 -1.63
N ARG A 123 -2.11 -3.27 -0.39
CA ARG A 123 -3.04 -2.44 0.41
C ARG A 123 -2.51 -1.01 0.60
N CYS A 124 -1.21 -0.87 0.88
CA CYS A 124 -0.60 0.45 1.03
C CYS A 124 -0.55 1.21 -0.30
N ALA A 125 -0.16 0.55 -1.40
CA ALA A 125 -0.06 1.16 -2.73
C ALA A 125 -1.40 1.71 -3.24
N ILE A 126 -2.52 1.04 -2.93
CA ILE A 126 -3.88 1.50 -3.29
C ILE A 126 -4.23 2.85 -2.65
N LEU A 127 -3.71 3.11 -1.44
CA LEU A 127 -3.93 4.37 -0.72
C LEU A 127 -2.91 5.44 -1.12
N GLU A 128 -1.68 5.03 -1.43
CA GLU A 128 -0.58 5.89 -1.87
C GLU A 128 -0.88 6.55 -3.23
N GLY A 129 -1.38 5.80 -4.22
CA GLY A 129 -1.67 6.33 -5.56
C GLY A 129 -2.56 7.58 -5.56
N PRO A 130 -3.75 7.54 -4.92
CA PRO A 130 -4.60 8.72 -4.78
C PRO A 130 -3.97 9.84 -3.96
N ALA A 131 -3.12 9.54 -2.96
CA ALA A 131 -2.43 10.56 -2.20
C ALA A 131 -1.47 11.36 -3.10
N PHE A 132 -0.70 10.69 -3.97
CA PHE A 132 0.10 11.38 -5.00
C PHE A 132 -0.76 12.16 -5.98
N PHE A 133 -1.89 11.61 -6.42
CA PHE A 133 -2.76 12.28 -7.38
C PHE A 133 -3.41 13.54 -6.80
N LEU A 134 -3.77 13.55 -5.52
CA LEU A 134 -4.20 14.75 -4.79
C LEU A 134 -3.09 15.82 -4.71
N LEU A 135 -1.84 15.41 -4.52
CA LEU A 135 -0.69 16.32 -4.51
C LEU A 135 -0.41 16.90 -5.91
N ILE A 136 -0.62 16.12 -6.97
CA ILE A 136 -0.59 16.62 -8.35
C ILE A 136 -1.71 17.65 -8.57
N ALA A 137 -2.94 17.35 -8.14
CA ALA A 137 -4.05 18.30 -8.22
C ALA A 137 -3.73 19.61 -7.51
N LEU A 138 -3.11 19.55 -6.32
CA LEU A 138 -2.64 20.73 -5.58
C LEU A 138 -1.61 21.56 -6.38
N ILE A 139 -0.64 20.91 -7.04
CA ILE A 139 0.35 21.61 -7.89
C ILE A 139 -0.33 22.30 -9.07
N LEU A 140 -1.37 21.69 -9.64
CA LEU A 140 -2.11 22.22 -10.80
C LEU A 140 -3.10 23.34 -10.46
N GLY A 141 -3.06 23.87 -9.23
CA GLY A 141 -3.92 24.97 -8.79
C GLY A 141 -5.11 24.52 -7.96
N GLY A 142 -5.15 23.25 -7.55
CA GLY A 142 -6.12 22.76 -6.58
C GLY A 142 -6.00 23.48 -5.22
N PRO A 143 -7.04 23.43 -4.40
CA PRO A 143 -7.08 24.15 -3.14
C PRO A 143 -6.18 23.52 -2.07
N ILE A 144 -5.63 24.33 -1.17
CA ILE A 144 -4.67 23.89 -0.13
C ILE A 144 -5.23 22.84 0.84
N TRP A 145 -6.56 22.81 1.03
CA TRP A 145 -7.21 21.83 1.92
C TRP A 145 -7.06 20.39 1.42
N LEU A 146 -6.66 20.15 0.16
CA LEU A 146 -6.31 18.80 -0.33
C LEU A 146 -5.20 18.15 0.51
N LEU A 147 -4.33 18.94 1.15
CA LEU A 147 -3.34 18.43 2.10
C LEU A 147 -3.97 17.71 3.30
N ALA A 148 -5.15 18.13 3.75
CA ALA A 148 -5.87 17.44 4.83
C ALA A 148 -6.33 16.04 4.38
N VAL A 149 -6.76 15.89 3.12
CA VAL A 149 -7.16 14.59 2.55
C VAL A 149 -5.93 13.69 2.41
N VAL A 150 -4.80 14.22 1.93
CA VAL A 150 -3.51 13.50 1.87
C VAL A 150 -3.08 13.04 3.25
N ALA A 151 -3.24 13.88 4.29
CA ALA A 151 -2.93 13.50 5.67
C ALA A 151 -3.80 12.34 6.16
N VAL A 152 -5.10 12.33 5.84
CA VAL A 152 -5.99 11.20 6.17
C VAL A 152 -5.54 9.91 5.48
N LEU A 153 -5.16 9.96 4.20
CA LEU A 153 -4.64 8.80 3.48
C LEU A 153 -3.30 8.30 4.05
N LEU A 154 -2.41 9.22 4.45
CA LEU A 154 -1.16 8.87 5.13
C LEU A 154 -1.39 8.18 6.47
N ILE A 155 -2.36 8.65 7.26
CA ILE A 155 -2.77 7.99 8.51
C ILE A 155 -3.31 6.59 8.21
N ALA A 156 -4.13 6.45 7.15
CA ALA A 156 -4.64 5.14 6.73
C ALA A 156 -3.52 4.17 6.33
N ILE A 157 -2.46 4.62 5.63
CA ILE A 157 -1.27 3.81 5.34
C ILE A 157 -0.52 3.47 6.63
N ALA A 158 -0.33 4.43 7.53
CA ALA A 158 0.39 4.23 8.79
C ALA A 158 -0.29 3.22 9.73
N ILE A 159 -1.63 3.14 9.73
CA ILE A 159 -2.40 2.13 10.48
C ILE A 159 -2.10 0.69 9.99
N HIS A 160 -1.63 0.54 8.74
CA HIS A 160 -1.26 -0.76 8.17
C HIS A 160 0.20 -1.16 8.46
N LEU A 161 0.91 -0.41 9.30
CA LEU A 161 2.28 -0.72 9.66
C LEU A 161 2.35 -2.09 10.36
N PRO A 162 3.07 -3.08 9.80
CA PRO A 162 2.99 -4.44 10.30
C PRO A 162 3.72 -4.58 11.62
N THR A 163 3.14 -5.39 12.49
CA THR A 163 3.71 -5.80 13.78
C THR A 163 3.83 -7.32 13.83
N GLU A 164 4.74 -7.83 14.66
CA GLU A 164 4.90 -9.28 14.89
C GLU A 164 3.57 -9.93 15.32
N ALA A 165 2.83 -9.27 16.21
CA ALA A 165 1.50 -9.72 16.66
C ALA A 165 0.48 -9.77 15.52
N SER A 166 0.47 -8.77 14.62
CA SER A 166 -0.45 -8.75 13.47
C SER A 166 -0.16 -9.89 12.48
N PHE A 167 1.13 -10.18 12.24
CA PHE A 167 1.55 -11.27 11.36
C PHE A 167 1.18 -12.62 11.96
N GLU A 168 1.50 -12.84 13.24
CA GLU A 168 1.21 -14.10 13.92
C GLU A 168 -0.29 -14.39 13.98
N GLY A 169 -1.10 -13.40 14.39
CA GLY A 169 -2.55 -13.54 14.43
C GLY A 169 -3.18 -13.71 13.06
N TRP A 170 -2.58 -13.15 12.00
CA TRP A 170 -3.00 -13.43 10.63
C TRP A 170 -2.62 -14.86 10.19
N ARG A 171 -1.38 -15.29 10.46
CA ARG A 171 -0.84 -16.62 10.12
C ARG A 171 -1.67 -17.73 10.76
N GLN A 172 -1.99 -17.60 12.04
CA GLN A 172 -2.80 -18.57 12.77
C GLN A 172 -4.20 -18.71 12.14
N ARG A 173 -4.87 -17.58 11.83
CA ARG A 173 -6.18 -17.59 11.15
C ARG A 173 -6.12 -18.31 9.79
N GLN A 174 -5.06 -18.10 9.02
CA GLN A 174 -4.90 -18.81 7.74
C GLN A 174 -4.72 -20.33 7.94
N LYS A 175 -3.93 -20.76 8.94
CA LYS A 175 -3.77 -22.20 9.25
C LYS A 175 -5.09 -22.82 9.72
N GLU A 176 -5.86 -22.13 10.54
CA GLU A 176 -7.18 -22.57 11.01
C GLU A 176 -8.17 -22.73 9.84
N ASP A 177 -8.25 -21.73 8.96
CA ASP A 177 -9.06 -21.78 7.74
C ASP A 177 -8.71 -22.96 6.83
N LEU A 178 -7.40 -23.26 6.68
CA LEU A 178 -6.91 -24.39 5.87
C LEU A 178 -7.30 -25.74 6.47
N LYS A 179 -7.31 -25.88 7.80
CA LYS A 179 -7.73 -27.10 8.49
C LYS A 179 -9.22 -27.37 8.34
N ILE A 180 -10.05 -26.32 8.46
CA ILE A 180 -11.52 -26.44 8.36
C ILE A 180 -11.94 -26.82 6.94
N SER A 181 -11.28 -26.24 5.93
CA SER A 181 -11.60 -26.48 4.51
C SER A 181 -11.06 -27.81 3.95
N GLY A 182 -10.36 -28.59 4.76
CA GLY A 182 -9.83 -29.90 4.41
C GLY A 182 -10.78 -31.07 4.73
N PHE A 183 -11.99 -30.80 5.22
CA PHE A 183 -13.07 -31.76 5.43
C PHE A 183 -14.21 -31.49 4.44
#